data_AF-A0A3D0EW05-F1
#
_entry.id   AF-A0A3D0EW05-F1
#
_cell.length_a   1.000
_cell.length_b   1.000
_cell.length_c   1.000
_cell.angle_alpha   90.00
_cell.angle_beta   90.00
_cell.angle_gamma   90.00
#
_symmetry.space_group_name_H-M   'P 1'
#
loop_
_entity.id
_entity.type
_entity.pdbx_description
1 polymer ?
#
loop_
_entity_poly.entity_id
_entity_poly.type
_entity_poly.pdbx_seq_one_letter_code
_entity_poly.pdbx_strand_id
1 'polypeptide(L)'
;EVLNIKSGKQKALRFAWELMFTRPMFNTPDMDEQHKILNRVSKMLDDGTLISTVTNNLGKLSPKTIVEAHKQQESGRVIGKNVLEGLH
;
A
#
# COMPACT_ATOMS: atom_id res chain seq x y z
N GLU A 1 -18.63 -17.88 2.07
CA GLU A 1 -18.06 -18.73 1.01
C GLU A 1 -16.64 -19.13 1.43
N VAL A 2 -16.17 -20.34 1.11
CA VAL A 2 -14.84 -20.86 1.53
C VAL A 2 -13.90 -20.84 0.34
N LEU A 3 -12.70 -20.28 0.50
CA LEU A 3 -11.66 -20.27 -0.53
C LEU A 3 -11.26 -21.71 -0.92
N ASN A 4 -11.44 -22.08 -2.20
CA ASN A 4 -11.06 -23.40 -2.73
C ASN A 4 -9.73 -23.32 -3.49
N ILE A 5 -8.66 -23.84 -2.89
CA ILE A 5 -7.31 -23.85 -3.47
C ILE A 5 -6.94 -25.15 -4.20
N LYS A 6 -7.86 -26.12 -4.33
CA LYS A 6 -7.56 -27.47 -4.85
C LYS A 6 -7.03 -27.47 -6.29
N SER A 7 -7.46 -26.51 -7.11
CA SER A 7 -7.01 -26.38 -8.51
C SER A 7 -5.50 -26.17 -8.64
N GLY A 8 -4.83 -25.64 -7.61
CA GLY A 8 -3.39 -25.43 -7.58
C GLY A 8 -2.54 -26.68 -7.30
N LYS A 9 -3.14 -27.80 -6.89
CA LYS A 9 -2.42 -28.99 -6.39
C LYS A 9 -1.45 -29.56 -7.42
N GLN A 10 -1.90 -29.73 -8.67
CA GLN A 10 -1.08 -30.34 -9.73
C GLN A 10 0.10 -29.48 -10.17
N LYS A 11 0.07 -28.18 -9.84
CA LYS A 11 1.15 -27.22 -10.15
C LYS A 11 1.97 -26.84 -8.91
N ALA A 12 1.75 -27.51 -7.77
CA ALA A 12 2.38 -27.20 -6.50
C ALA A 12 2.33 -25.70 -6.14
N LEU A 13 1.18 -25.04 -6.37
CA LEU A 13 1.05 -23.61 -6.12
C LEU A 13 1.25 -23.30 -4.63
N ARG A 14 2.06 -22.27 -4.35
CA ARG A 14 2.16 -21.65 -3.03
C ARG A 14 1.14 -20.53 -2.92
N PHE A 15 0.45 -20.49 -1.80
CA PHE A 15 -0.43 -19.39 -1.44
C PHE A 15 0.11 -18.71 -0.20
N ALA A 16 0.17 -17.38 -0.22
CA ALA A 16 0.66 -16.57 0.88
C ALA A 16 -0.30 -15.40 1.09
N TRP A 17 -0.72 -15.22 2.34
CA TRP A 17 -1.46 -14.03 2.74
C TRP A 17 -0.45 -12.95 3.09
N GLU A 18 -0.47 -11.85 2.34
CA GLU A 18 0.33 -10.67 2.66
C GLU A 18 -0.56 -9.60 3.29
N LEU A 19 -0.24 -9.24 4.53
CA LEU A 19 -0.87 -8.17 5.27
C LEU A 19 0.24 -7.39 5.97
N MET A 20 0.59 -6.21 5.42
CA MET A 20 1.58 -5.31 5.99
C MET A 20 1.31 -4.90 7.45
N PHE A 21 0.10 -5.08 7.98
CA PHE A 21 -0.19 -4.83 9.40
C PHE A 21 0.17 -5.99 10.33
N THR A 22 0.44 -7.20 9.84
CA THR A 22 0.74 -8.36 10.69
C THR A 22 1.91 -8.11 11.65
N ARG A 23 3.04 -7.61 11.14
CA ARG A 23 4.22 -7.30 11.95
C ARG A 23 3.91 -6.34 13.12
N PRO A 24 3.37 -5.12 12.88
CA PRO A 24 3.06 -4.19 13.96
C PRO A 24 1.87 -4.61 14.83
N MET A 25 0.88 -5.31 14.28
CA MET A 25 -0.29 -5.77 15.04
C MET A 25 0.09 -6.80 16.11
N PHE A 26 1.10 -7.64 15.82
CA PHE A 26 1.55 -8.70 16.74
C PHE A 26 2.92 -8.46 17.37
N ASN A 27 3.54 -7.29 17.12
CA ASN A 27 4.90 -6.96 17.58
C ASN A 27 5.91 -8.09 17.31
N THR A 28 5.93 -8.61 16.08
CA THR A 28 6.78 -9.75 15.74
C THR A 28 8.26 -9.38 15.90
N PRO A 29 9.17 -10.36 16.16
CA PRO A 29 10.60 -10.08 16.32
C PRO A 29 11.25 -9.40 15.11
N ASP A 30 10.65 -9.53 13.93
CA ASP A 30 11.08 -8.93 12.66
C ASP A 30 10.33 -7.65 12.29
N MET A 31 9.66 -6.97 13.24
CA MET A 31 8.92 -5.74 12.97
C MET A 31 9.78 -4.62 12.33
N ASP A 32 11.06 -4.55 12.70
CA ASP A 32 12.04 -3.59 12.17
C ASP A 32 12.31 -3.76 10.65
N GLU A 33 11.96 -4.90 10.05
CA GLU A 33 12.07 -5.07 8.59
C GLU A 33 11.24 -4.04 7.81
N GLN A 34 10.17 -3.49 8.40
CA GLN A 34 9.42 -2.39 7.81
C GLN A 34 10.24 -1.09 7.74
N HIS A 35 11.03 -0.79 8.77
CA HIS A 35 11.95 0.36 8.75
C HIS A 35 13.02 0.17 7.67
N LYS A 36 13.65 -1.01 7.62
CA LYS A 36 14.70 -1.31 6.64
C LYS A 36 14.22 -1.20 5.20
N ILE A 37 13.05 -1.77 4.89
CA ILE A 37 12.52 -1.72 3.51
C ILE A 37 12.14 -0.29 3.11
N LEU A 38 11.59 0.51 4.03
CA LEU A 38 11.26 1.91 3.74
C LEU A 38 12.51 2.78 3.52
N ASN A 39 13.59 2.57 4.30
CA ASN A 39 14.86 3.25 4.04
C ASN A 39 15.46 2.89 2.68
N ARG A 40 15.37 1.62 2.29
CA ARG A 40 15.81 1.18 0.96
C ARG A 40 14.99 1.84 -0.14
N VAL A 41 13.66 1.92 0.01
CA VAL A 41 12.78 2.62 -0.93
C VAL A 41 13.15 4.11 -1.02
N SER A 42 13.44 4.76 0.11
CA SER A 42 13.90 6.17 0.12
C SER A 42 15.16 6.35 -0.73
N LYS A 43 16.19 5.52 -0.50
CA LYS A 43 17.42 5.58 -1.29
C LYS A 43 17.17 5.39 -2.78
N MET A 44 16.30 4.43 -3.13
CA MET A 44 15.93 4.17 -4.53
C MET A 44 15.12 5.31 -5.16
N LEU A 45 14.41 6.12 -4.37
CA LEU A 45 13.77 7.34 -4.85
C LEU A 45 14.82 8.44 -5.08
N ASP A 46 15.74 8.63 -4.14
CA ASP A 46 16.80 9.65 -4.21
C ASP A 46 17.75 9.41 -5.40
N ASP A 47 18.08 8.15 -5.70
CA ASP A 47 18.95 7.77 -6.82
C ASP A 47 18.21 7.61 -8.16
N GLY A 48 16.88 7.79 -8.17
CA GLY A 48 16.05 7.75 -9.37
C GLY A 48 15.71 6.34 -9.88
N THR A 49 16.09 5.27 -9.17
CA THR A 49 15.68 3.90 -9.52
C THR A 49 14.16 3.72 -9.42
N LEU A 50 13.53 4.36 -8.44
CA LEU A 50 12.08 4.47 -8.29
C LEU A 50 11.64 5.90 -8.56
N ILE A 51 10.44 6.04 -9.12
CA ILE A 51 9.76 7.32 -9.27
C ILE A 51 8.47 7.31 -8.44
N SER A 52 8.05 8.50 -7.99
CA SER A 52 6.79 8.67 -7.29
C SER A 52 5.62 8.19 -8.15
N THR A 53 4.64 7.56 -7.51
CA THR A 53 3.38 7.14 -8.16
C THR A 53 2.25 8.14 -7.93
N VAL A 54 2.55 9.31 -7.36
CA VAL A 54 1.57 10.38 -7.17
C VAL A 54 1.13 10.91 -8.52
N THR A 55 -0.18 10.85 -8.78
CA THR A 55 -0.80 11.31 -10.03
C THR A 55 -1.84 12.39 -9.79
N ASN A 56 -2.26 12.59 -8.54
CA ASN A 56 -3.27 13.57 -8.18
C ASN A 56 -3.08 14.04 -6.74
N ASN A 57 -3.13 15.36 -6.54
CA ASN A 57 -3.13 15.99 -5.21
C ASN A 57 -4.46 16.72 -5.03
N LEU A 58 -5.25 16.29 -4.04
CA LEU A 58 -6.58 16.83 -3.73
C LEU A 58 -6.52 18.09 -2.83
N GLY A 59 -5.32 18.57 -2.53
CA GLY A 59 -5.05 19.74 -1.70
C GLY A 59 -5.09 19.44 -0.21
N LYS A 60 -5.39 20.46 0.60
CA LYS A 60 -5.41 20.38 2.07
C LYS A 60 -6.29 19.26 2.62
N LEU A 61 -5.79 18.59 3.67
CA LEU A 61 -6.57 17.60 4.40
C LEU A 61 -7.78 18.27 5.07
N SER A 62 -8.98 17.84 4.67
CA SER A 62 -10.26 18.27 5.23
C SER A 62 -11.29 17.15 5.10
N PRO A 63 -12.38 17.15 5.86
CA PRO A 63 -13.45 16.17 5.68
C PRO A 63 -13.96 16.09 4.24
N LYS A 64 -14.04 17.24 3.55
CA LYS A 64 -14.45 17.32 2.14
C LYS A 64 -13.47 16.59 1.22
N THR A 65 -12.17 16.83 1.37
CA THR A 65 -11.15 16.24 0.51
C THR A 65 -10.92 14.75 0.82
N ILE A 66 -11.12 14.31 2.07
CA ILE A 66 -11.15 12.90 2.45
C ILE A 66 -12.31 12.17 1.76
N VAL A 67 -13.54 12.70 1.87
CA VAL A 67 -14.72 12.08 1.25
C VAL A 67 -14.54 11.97 -0.26
N GLU A 68 -13.97 12.99 -0.90
CA GLU A 68 -13.67 12.97 -2.33
C GLU A 68 -12.59 11.92 -2.67
N ALA A 69 -11.50 11.85 -1.91
CA ALA A 69 -10.45 10.85 -2.08
C ALA A 69 -11.00 9.42 -1.98
N HIS A 70 -11.89 9.16 -1.01
CA HIS A 70 -12.55 7.88 -0.82
C HIS A 70 -13.45 7.52 -2.00
N LYS A 71 -14.31 8.44 -2.46
CA LYS A 71 -15.15 8.21 -3.64
C LYS A 71 -14.32 7.82 -4.87
N GLN A 72 -13.19 8.50 -5.08
CA GLN A 72 -12.29 8.17 -6.19
C GLN A 72 -11.67 6.78 -6.01
N GLN A 73 -11.17 6.45 -4.82
CA GLN A 73 -10.56 5.14 -4.53
C GLN A 73 -11.56 3.98 -4.69
N GLU A 74 -12.78 4.14 -4.15
CA GLU A 74 -13.85 3.14 -4.22
C GLU A 74 -14.34 2.88 -5.65
N SER A 75 -14.16 3.84 -6.57
CA SER A 75 -14.49 3.64 -7.98
C SER A 75 -13.61 2.59 -8.68
N GLY A 76 -12.43 2.28 -8.13
CA GLY A 76 -11.45 1.37 -8.72
C GLY A 76 -10.77 1.90 -9.99
N ARG A 77 -10.97 3.19 -10.34
CA ARG A 77 -10.45 3.80 -11.57
C ARG A 77 -9.20 4.67 -11.39
N VAL A 78 -8.71 4.82 -10.16
CA VAL A 78 -7.51 5.61 -9.87
C VAL A 78 -6.28 4.90 -10.46
N ILE A 79 -5.52 5.62 -11.28
CA ILE A 79 -4.21 5.21 -11.77
C ILE A 79 -3.16 5.95 -10.95
N GLY A 80 -2.24 5.24 -10.29
CA GLY A 80 -1.25 5.82 -9.39
C GLY A 80 -1.79 6.04 -7.97
N LYS A 81 -1.44 7.17 -7.35
CA LYS A 81 -1.81 7.52 -5.97
C LYS A 81 -2.39 8.94 -5.90
N ASN A 82 -3.56 9.03 -5.27
CA ASN A 82 -4.09 10.28 -4.76
C ASN A 82 -3.39 10.63 -3.45
N VAL A 83 -3.00 11.88 -3.28
CA VAL A 83 -2.46 12.42 -2.03
C VAL A 83 -3.26 13.63 -1.55
N LEU A 84 -3.14 13.88 -0.25
CA LEU A 84 -3.66 15.04 0.45
C LEU A 84 -2.48 15.71 1.15
N GLU A 85 -2.46 17.04 1.17
CA GLU A 85 -1.51 17.81 1.95
C GLU A 85 -1.79 17.67 3.45
N GLY A 86 -0.86 18.09 4.30
CA GLY A 86 -1.06 18.10 5.75
C GLY A 86 -2.18 19.05 6.23
N LEU A 87 -2.35 19.14 7.55
CA LEU A 87 -3.36 20.00 8.20
C LEU A 87 -2.96 21.50 8.26
N HIS A 88 -1.77 21.87 7.78
CA HIS A 88 -1.20 23.21 7.88
C HIS A 88 -1.33 23.96 6.54
#